data_AF-A0AA43CL82-F1
#
_entry.id   AF-A0AA43CL82-F1
#
_cell.length_a   1.000
_cell.length_b   1.000
_cell.length_c   1.000
_cell.angle_alpha   90.00
_cell.angle_beta   90.00
_cell.angle_gamma   90.00
#
_symmetry.space_group_name_H-M   'P 1'
#
loop_
_entity.id
_entity.type
_entity.pdbx_description
1 polymer ?
#
loop_
_entity_poly.entity_id
_entity_poly.type
_entity_poly.pdbx_seq_one_letter_code
_entity_poly.pdbx_strand_id
1 'polypeptide(L)'
;MEQLVENAKNGDKAAEQELFRELSVRFRCFAAHRVDTENAEEIAQQACITVLQKYKTETFTVSFQAWAYGVLKMTVRQFGRDKGRRADKKTALARDFEWPQASPSHPMLRQSLLDCIGRLARSFSKYARIVNLRYQGYSTEEICRRMVLKPEQYYVYVGRGRSMLRDCLAEKGVLS
;
A
#
# COMPACT_ATOMS: atom_id res chain seq x y z
N MET A 1 -6.87 -10.46 7.87
CA MET A 1 -5.45 -10.77 7.64
C MET A 1 -4.75 -11.28 8.89
N GLU A 2 -4.89 -10.65 10.07
CA GLU A 2 -4.26 -11.19 11.32
C GLU A 2 -4.63 -12.66 11.59
N GLN A 3 -5.90 -13.04 11.46
CA GLN A 3 -6.32 -14.45 11.61
C GLN A 3 -5.66 -15.38 10.57
N LEU A 4 -5.48 -14.92 9.32
CA LEU A 4 -4.81 -15.71 8.28
C LEU A 4 -3.34 -15.93 8.63
N VAL A 5 -2.68 -14.92 9.20
CA VAL A 5 -1.28 -15.02 9.67
C VAL A 5 -1.17 -16.05 10.78
N GLU A 6 -2.08 -16.00 11.75
CA GLU A 6 -2.09 -16.95 12.87
C GLU A 6 -2.31 -18.39 12.39
N ASN A 7 -3.33 -18.62 11.56
CA ASN A 7 -3.57 -19.93 10.97
C ASN A 7 -2.38 -20.43 10.14
N ALA A 8 -1.78 -19.55 9.33
CA ALA A 8 -0.60 -19.88 8.54
C ALA A 8 0.64 -20.19 9.40
N LYS A 9 0.81 -19.52 10.55
CA LYS A 9 1.85 -19.85 11.54
C LYS A 9 1.64 -21.22 12.17
N ASN A 10 0.38 -21.61 12.36
CA ASN A 10 -0.02 -22.92 12.88
C ASN A 10 -0.03 -24.04 11.81
N GLY A 11 0.47 -23.77 10.59
CA GLY A 11 0.66 -24.78 9.54
C GLY A 11 -0.50 -24.92 8.56
N ASP A 12 -1.53 -24.08 8.63
CA ASP A 12 -2.62 -24.06 7.65
C ASP A 12 -2.11 -23.51 6.31
N LYS A 13 -1.91 -24.43 5.35
CA LYS A 13 -1.43 -24.11 3.99
C LYS A 13 -2.44 -23.29 3.18
N ALA A 14 -3.75 -23.47 3.42
CA ALA A 14 -4.76 -22.70 2.71
C ALA A 14 -4.77 -21.25 3.20
N ALA A 15 -4.66 -21.04 4.51
CA ALA A 15 -4.50 -19.71 5.08
C ALA A 15 -3.21 -19.02 4.62
N GLU A 16 -2.10 -19.77 4.51
CA GLU A 16 -0.83 -19.27 3.97
C GLU A 16 -0.99 -18.81 2.52
N GLN A 17 -1.56 -19.65 1.64
CA GLN A 17 -1.79 -19.29 0.24
C GLN A 17 -2.69 -18.05 0.10
N GLU A 18 -3.77 -17.97 0.87
CA GLU A 18 -4.69 -16.84 0.83
C GLU A 18 -4.02 -15.54 1.33
N LEU A 19 -3.25 -15.63 2.41
CA LEU A 19 -2.47 -14.52 2.94
C LEU A 19 -1.55 -13.91 1.87
N PHE A 20 -0.80 -14.76 1.16
CA PHE A 20 0.14 -14.31 0.13
C PHE A 20 -0.56 -13.85 -1.16
N ARG A 21 -1.71 -14.44 -1.50
CA ARG A 21 -2.56 -13.95 -2.59
C ARG A 21 -3.02 -12.52 -2.33
N GLU A 22 -3.57 -12.25 -1.14
CA GLU A 22 -3.99 -10.89 -0.76
C GLU A 22 -2.80 -9.92 -0.69
N LEU A 23 -1.68 -10.36 -0.11
CA LEU A 23 -0.51 -9.51 0.09
C LEU A 23 0.15 -9.10 -1.24
N SER A 24 0.28 -10.05 -2.18
CA SER A 24 0.89 -9.80 -3.49
C SER A 24 0.10 -8.76 -4.32
N VAL A 25 -1.23 -8.84 -4.30
CA VAL A 25 -2.10 -7.84 -4.94
C VAL A 25 -1.87 -6.46 -4.30
N ARG A 26 -1.90 -6.38 -2.97
CA ARG A 26 -1.66 -5.12 -2.27
C ARG A 26 -0.28 -4.54 -2.56
N PHE A 27 0.77 -5.35 -2.54
CA PHE A 27 2.14 -4.90 -2.78
C PHE A 27 2.31 -4.35 -4.19
N ARG A 28 1.78 -5.03 -5.22
CA ARG A 28 1.77 -4.52 -6.59
C ARG A 28 1.06 -3.17 -6.68
N CYS A 29 -0.12 -3.04 -6.07
CA CYS A 29 -0.81 -1.75 -6.01
C CYS A 29 0.05 -0.67 -5.35
N PHE A 30 0.64 -0.94 -4.18
CA PHE A 30 1.47 0.04 -3.46
C PHE A 30 2.76 0.41 -4.21
N ALA A 31 3.39 -0.54 -4.91
CA ALA A 31 4.61 -0.31 -5.68
C ALA A 31 4.32 0.49 -6.96
N ALA A 32 3.23 0.17 -7.68
CA ALA A 32 2.84 0.86 -8.91
C ALA A 32 2.48 2.35 -8.72
N HIS A 33 2.31 2.82 -7.49
CA HIS A 33 2.16 4.25 -7.18
C HIS A 33 3.51 4.99 -7.06
N ARG A 34 4.64 4.28 -7.11
CA ARG A 34 5.98 4.83 -6.91
C ARG A 34 6.94 4.55 -8.05
N VAL A 35 6.68 3.51 -8.83
CA VAL A 35 7.51 3.08 -9.97
C VAL A 35 6.60 2.65 -11.12
N ASP A 36 7.17 2.50 -12.31
CA ASP A 36 6.50 1.87 -13.46
C ASP A 36 6.09 0.42 -13.17
N THR A 37 5.20 -0.12 -14.00
CA THR A 37 4.52 -1.38 -13.71
C THR A 37 5.44 -2.61 -13.73
N GLU A 38 6.45 -2.62 -14.60
CA GLU A 38 7.45 -3.69 -14.67
C GLU A 38 8.23 -3.76 -13.35
N ASN A 39 8.77 -2.63 -12.91
CA ASN A 39 9.49 -2.54 -11.65
C ASN A 39 8.58 -2.77 -10.44
N ALA A 40 7.29 -2.42 -10.53
CA ALA A 40 6.32 -2.65 -9.46
C ALA A 40 6.09 -4.13 -9.18
N GLU A 41 6.04 -4.96 -10.22
CA GLU A 41 5.89 -6.41 -10.09
C GLU A 41 7.14 -7.04 -9.45
N GLU A 42 8.33 -6.72 -9.95
CA GLU A 42 9.60 -7.22 -9.38
C GLU A 42 9.73 -6.86 -7.89
N ILE A 43 9.49 -5.59 -7.53
CA ILE A 43 9.54 -5.13 -6.14
C ILE A 43 8.52 -5.85 -5.26
N ALA A 44 7.30 -6.05 -5.76
CA ALA A 44 6.26 -6.73 -5.02
C ALA A 44 6.62 -8.20 -4.76
N GLN A 45 7.15 -8.91 -5.77
CA GLN A 45 7.61 -10.28 -5.63
C GLN A 45 8.74 -10.38 -4.60
N GLN A 46 9.76 -9.54 -4.71
CA GLN A 46 10.89 -9.51 -3.78
C GLN A 46 10.46 -9.23 -2.33
N ALA A 47 9.53 -8.29 -2.14
CA ALA A 47 8.96 -8.00 -0.84
C ALA A 47 8.14 -9.17 -0.29
N CYS A 48 7.34 -9.85 -1.12
CA CYS A 48 6.59 -11.04 -0.71
C CYS A 48 7.51 -12.19 -0.29
N ILE A 49 8.60 -12.44 -1.01
CA ILE A 49 9.61 -13.44 -0.64
C ILE A 49 10.22 -13.11 0.72
N THR A 50 10.56 -11.84 0.94
CA THR A 50 11.12 -11.38 2.23
C THR A 50 10.13 -11.60 3.37
N VAL A 51 8.84 -11.33 3.13
CA VAL A 51 7.78 -11.60 4.10
C VAL A 51 7.65 -13.10 4.35
N LEU A 52 7.56 -13.94 3.31
CA LEU A 52 7.51 -15.41 3.39
C LEU A 52 8.62 -15.99 4.27
N GLN A 53 9.84 -15.50 4.09
CA GLN A 53 11.01 -15.99 4.82
C GLN A 53 10.98 -15.63 6.31
N LYS A 54 10.31 -14.54 6.69
CA LYS A 54 10.43 -13.97 8.04
C LYS A 54 9.17 -14.06 8.87
N TYR A 55 7.99 -14.09 8.26
CA TYR A 55 6.75 -13.87 9.01
C TYR A 55 6.46 -14.94 10.08
N LYS A 56 6.95 -16.18 9.90
CA LYS A 56 6.76 -17.27 10.88
C LYS A 56 7.58 -17.04 12.15
N THR A 57 8.80 -16.52 12.03
CA THR A 57 9.76 -16.39 13.14
C THR A 57 9.78 -14.98 13.73
N GLU A 58 9.34 -13.98 12.98
CA GLU A 58 9.35 -12.59 13.43
C GLU A 58 8.24 -12.31 14.44
N THR A 59 8.58 -11.51 15.46
CA THR A 59 7.63 -10.90 16.39
C THR A 59 7.35 -9.47 15.96
N PHE A 60 6.10 -9.16 15.68
CA PHE A 60 5.72 -7.84 15.18
C PHE A 60 5.36 -6.90 16.34
N THR A 61 5.97 -5.71 16.35
CA THR A 61 5.58 -4.61 17.28
C THR A 61 4.43 -3.76 16.75
N VAL A 62 4.02 -4.04 15.52
CA VAL A 62 2.86 -3.45 14.84
C VAL A 62 2.03 -4.57 14.20
N SER A 63 0.85 -4.26 13.66
CA SER A 63 0.09 -5.23 12.86
C SER A 63 0.94 -5.88 11.76
N PHE A 64 0.61 -7.12 11.37
CA PHE A 64 1.33 -7.81 10.31
C PHE A 64 1.33 -6.99 9.01
N GLN A 65 0.18 -6.38 8.67
CA GLN A 65 0.04 -5.56 7.48
C GLN A 65 0.97 -4.35 7.50
N ALA A 66 1.06 -3.67 8.64
CA ALA A 66 1.93 -2.52 8.84
C ALA A 66 3.41 -2.90 8.75
N TRP A 67 3.79 -4.03 9.33
CA TRP A 67 5.15 -4.56 9.23
C TRP A 67 5.50 -4.96 7.79
N ALA A 68 4.62 -5.71 7.12
CA ALA A 68 4.79 -6.13 5.74
C ALA A 68 4.87 -4.91 4.78
N TYR A 69 4.07 -3.88 5.01
CA TYR A 69 4.19 -2.60 4.30
C TYR A 69 5.55 -1.93 4.55
N GLY A 70 6.09 -2.04 5.77
CA GLY A 70 7.45 -1.61 6.09
C GLY A 70 8.52 -2.34 5.25
N VAL A 71 8.40 -3.66 5.10
CA VAL A 71 9.26 -4.47 4.22
C VAL A 71 9.18 -3.95 2.78
N LEU A 72 7.98 -3.80 2.22
CA LEU A 72 7.78 -3.26 0.87
C LEU A 72 8.43 -1.87 0.71
N LYS A 73 8.24 -0.97 1.68
CA LYS A 73 8.83 0.37 1.66
C LYS A 73 10.36 0.32 1.61
N MET A 74 10.98 -0.60 2.35
CA MET A 74 12.43 -0.80 2.30
C MET A 74 12.88 -1.37 0.96
N THR A 75 12.13 -2.33 0.38
CA THR A 75 12.42 -2.89 -0.95
C THR A 75 12.35 -1.81 -2.03
N VAL A 76 11.31 -0.97 -2.05
CA VAL A 76 11.21 0.18 -2.98
C VAL A 76 12.40 1.11 -2.84
N ARG A 77 12.79 1.44 -1.60
CA ARG A 77 13.94 2.31 -1.34
C ARG A 77 15.25 1.69 -1.82
N GLN A 78 15.44 0.39 -1.61
CA GLN A 78 16.62 -0.34 -2.08
C GLN A 78 16.70 -0.33 -3.61
N PHE A 79 15.59 -0.65 -4.28
CA PHE A 79 15.47 -0.59 -5.73
C PHE A 79 15.85 0.79 -6.29
N GLY A 80 15.34 1.88 -5.69
CA GLY A 80 15.70 3.24 -6.09
C GLY A 80 17.19 3.55 -5.96
N ARG A 81 17.84 3.07 -4.88
CA ARG A 81 19.30 3.21 -4.71
C ARG A 81 20.08 2.44 -5.77
N ASP A 82 19.66 1.21 -6.07
CA ASP A 82 20.35 0.36 -7.04
C ASP A 82 20.13 0.84 -8.48
N LYS A 83 18.95 1.39 -8.80
CA LYS A 83 18.67 2.06 -10.08
C LYS A 83 19.51 3.33 -10.23
N GLY A 84 19.63 4.15 -9.18
CA GLY A 84 20.53 5.32 -9.18
C GLY A 84 21.99 4.94 -9.46
N ARG A 85 22.50 3.89 -8.80
CA ARG A 85 23.85 3.35 -9.04
C ARG A 85 24.05 2.74 -10.43
N ARG A 86 22.99 2.18 -11.03
CA ARG A 86 23.01 1.59 -12.39
C ARG A 86 22.83 2.65 -13.47
N ALA A 87 22.09 3.73 -13.21
CA ALA A 87 21.90 4.86 -14.13
C ALA A 87 23.21 5.62 -14.38
N ASP A 88 24.05 5.78 -13.35
CA ASP A 88 25.43 6.27 -13.49
C ASP A 88 26.31 5.38 -14.41
N LYS A 89 25.86 4.16 -14.73
CA LYS A 89 26.57 3.18 -15.57
C LYS A 89 25.90 2.85 -16.91
N LYS A 90 24.67 3.32 -17.19
CA LYS A 90 23.88 2.88 -18.36
C LYS A 90 23.23 4.04 -19.11
N THR A 91 24.02 4.73 -19.93
CA THR A 91 23.54 5.57 -21.04
C THR A 91 23.37 4.75 -22.33
N ALA A 92 22.85 3.52 -22.27
CA ALA A 92 22.70 2.69 -23.45
C ALA A 92 21.53 1.71 -23.36
N LEU A 93 20.65 1.82 -24.37
CA LEU A 93 19.65 0.85 -24.85
C LEU A 93 18.29 0.85 -24.14
N ALA A 94 17.39 1.68 -24.67
CA ALA A 94 15.95 1.54 -24.55
C ALA A 94 15.45 0.47 -25.54
N ARG A 95 14.50 -0.36 -25.11
CA ARG A 95 13.65 -1.15 -25.99
C ARG A 95 12.20 -0.98 -25.56
N ASP A 96 11.37 -0.69 -26.55
CA ASP A 96 9.92 -0.59 -26.47
C ASP A 96 9.30 -1.96 -26.15
N PHE A 97 8.38 -1.97 -25.19
CA PHE A 97 7.54 -3.12 -24.86
C PHE A 97 6.15 -2.63 -24.45
N GLU A 98 5.12 -3.10 -25.14
CA GLU A 98 3.71 -2.77 -24.86
C GLU A 98 3.14 -3.63 -23.73
N TRP A 99 2.38 -2.97 -22.85
CA TRP A 99 1.89 -3.52 -21.59
C TRP A 99 0.50 -4.17 -21.72
N PRO A 100 0.26 -5.36 -21.12
CA PRO A 100 -1.09 -5.92 -20.97
C PRO A 100 -1.87 -5.12 -19.92
N GLN A 101 -2.87 -4.35 -20.36
CA GLN A 101 -3.74 -3.57 -19.49
C GLN A 101 -4.37 -4.47 -18.41
N ALA A 102 -4.08 -4.18 -17.14
CA ALA A 102 -4.87 -4.72 -16.03
C ALA A 102 -6.32 -4.29 -16.26
N SER A 103 -7.25 -5.25 -16.27
CA SER A 103 -8.65 -5.03 -16.58
C SER A 103 -9.20 -3.80 -15.83
N PRO A 104 -9.93 -2.91 -16.52
CA PRO A 104 -10.32 -1.62 -15.97
C PRO A 104 -11.32 -1.80 -14.83
N SER A 105 -10.86 -1.59 -13.59
CA SER A 105 -11.70 -0.84 -12.66
C SER A 105 -11.69 0.60 -13.18
N HIS A 106 -12.73 0.95 -13.95
CA HIS A 106 -13.02 2.25 -14.57
C HIS A 106 -11.85 3.27 -14.48
N PRO A 107 -11.04 3.53 -15.53
CA PRO A 107 -9.89 4.43 -15.47
C PRO A 107 -10.21 5.80 -14.85
N MET A 108 -11.44 6.26 -15.07
CA MET A 108 -11.97 7.49 -14.45
C MET A 108 -12.09 7.41 -12.93
N LEU A 109 -12.44 6.26 -12.35
CA LEU A 109 -12.48 6.07 -10.89
C LEU A 109 -11.10 6.19 -10.28
N ARG A 110 -10.10 5.52 -10.87
CA ARG A 110 -8.72 5.59 -10.37
C ARG A 110 -8.19 7.02 -10.43
N GLN A 111 -8.37 7.70 -11.57
CA GLN A 111 -7.92 9.08 -11.72
C GLN A 111 -8.65 10.03 -10.75
N SER A 112 -9.97 9.91 -10.66
CA SER A 112 -10.79 10.72 -9.75
C SER A 112 -10.41 10.50 -8.29
N LEU A 113 -10.15 9.26 -7.89
CA LEU A 113 -9.70 8.93 -6.54
C LEU A 113 -8.34 9.57 -6.23
N LEU A 114 -7.38 9.48 -7.16
CA LEU A 114 -6.06 10.12 -6.99
C LEU A 114 -6.19 11.64 -6.86
N ASP A 115 -7.03 12.27 -7.69
CA ASP A 115 -7.31 13.70 -7.58
C ASP A 115 -7.91 14.07 -6.22
N CYS A 116 -8.90 13.30 -5.76
CA CYS A 116 -9.58 13.53 -4.48
C CYS A 116 -8.64 13.34 -3.28
N ILE A 117 -7.79 12.32 -3.32
CA ILE A 117 -6.73 12.13 -2.31
C ILE A 117 -5.74 13.30 -2.34
N GLY A 118 -5.36 13.77 -3.53
CA GLY A 118 -4.49 14.94 -3.70
C GLY A 118 -5.10 16.21 -3.13
N ARG A 119 -6.40 16.46 -3.38
CA ARG A 119 -7.16 17.57 -2.81
C ARG A 119 -7.21 17.48 -1.28
N LEU A 120 -7.57 16.30 -0.74
CA LEU A 120 -7.59 16.07 0.71
C LEU A 120 -6.22 16.29 1.34
N ALA A 121 -5.13 15.84 0.70
CA ALA A 121 -3.78 16.01 1.23
C ALA A 121 -3.35 17.48 1.28
N ARG A 122 -3.72 18.29 0.28
CA ARG A 122 -3.41 19.73 0.23
C ARG A 122 -4.23 20.53 1.24
N SER A 123 -5.53 20.29 1.31
CA SER A 123 -6.44 21.08 2.15
C SER A 123 -6.53 20.59 3.60
N PHE A 124 -6.34 19.29 3.82
CA PHE A 124 -6.73 18.59 5.05
C PHE A 124 -5.70 17.49 5.39
N SER A 125 -4.43 17.86 5.46
CA SER A 125 -3.29 16.93 5.58
C SER A 125 -3.40 15.90 6.72
N LYS A 126 -3.95 16.27 7.88
CA LYS A 126 -4.18 15.33 9.01
C LYS A 126 -5.17 14.22 8.64
N TYR A 127 -6.25 14.55 7.94
CA TYR A 127 -7.27 13.60 7.49
C TYR A 127 -6.71 12.70 6.38
N ALA A 128 -5.94 13.25 5.44
CA ALA A 128 -5.25 12.44 4.44
C ALA A 128 -4.25 11.47 5.09
N ARG A 129 -3.51 11.94 6.10
CA ARG A 129 -2.51 11.13 6.80
C ARG A 129 -3.13 9.95 7.52
N ILE A 130 -4.24 10.15 8.24
CA ILE A 130 -4.91 9.09 9.00
C ILE A 130 -5.49 8.02 8.07
N VAL A 131 -6.12 8.44 6.97
CA VAL A 131 -6.69 7.53 5.96
C VAL A 131 -5.58 6.69 5.31
N ASN A 132 -4.46 7.32 4.96
CA ASN A 132 -3.31 6.63 4.39
C ASN A 132 -2.66 5.64 5.37
N LEU A 133 -2.51 6.00 6.65
CA LEU A 133 -2.00 5.08 7.67
C LEU A 133 -2.93 3.87 7.85
N ARG A 134 -4.25 4.09 7.86
CA ARG A 134 -5.21 2.99 7.93
C ARG A 134 -5.14 2.10 6.69
N TYR A 135 -4.97 2.69 5.50
CA TYR A 135 -4.78 1.94 4.25
C TYR A 135 -3.50 1.08 4.26
N GLN A 136 -2.44 1.56 4.92
CA GLN A 136 -1.19 0.81 5.14
C GLN A 136 -1.33 -0.32 6.18
N GLY A 137 -2.50 -0.45 6.82
CA GLY A 137 -2.79 -1.53 7.77
C GLY A 137 -2.41 -1.25 9.22
N TYR A 138 -1.97 -0.03 9.56
CA TYR A 138 -1.70 0.32 10.95
C TYR A 138 -2.97 0.21 11.82
N SER A 139 -2.82 -0.30 13.04
CA SER A 139 -3.90 -0.41 14.02
C SER A 139 -4.34 0.98 14.50
N THR A 140 -5.53 1.06 15.09
CA THR A 140 -6.05 2.30 15.67
C THR A 140 -5.08 2.84 16.72
N GLU A 141 -4.56 1.97 17.58
CA GLU A 141 -3.65 2.29 18.68
C GLU A 141 -2.30 2.81 18.15
N GLU A 142 -1.76 2.19 17.10
CA GLU A 142 -0.54 2.68 16.42
C GLU A 142 -0.75 4.04 15.77
N ILE A 143 -1.89 4.23 15.12
CA ILE A 143 -2.22 5.50 14.47
C ILE A 143 -2.36 6.60 15.52
N CYS A 144 -3.10 6.35 16.61
CA CYS A 144 -3.25 7.28 17.72
C CYS A 144 -1.89 7.68 18.30
N ARG A 145 -1.01 6.71 18.58
CA ARG A 145 0.36 6.98 19.07
C ARG A 145 1.16 7.83 18.08
N ARG A 146 1.14 7.50 16.79
CA ARG A 146 1.92 8.20 15.75
C ARG A 146 1.44 9.60 15.46
N MET A 147 0.13 9.82 15.55
CA MET A 147 -0.49 11.10 15.26
C MET A 147 -0.68 11.96 16.51
N VAL A 148 -0.31 11.45 17.70
CA VAL A 148 -0.52 12.09 19.00
C VAL A 148 -2.00 12.44 19.17
N LEU A 149 -2.86 11.44 18.97
CA LEU A 149 -4.32 11.55 19.07
C LEU A 149 -4.88 10.66 20.16
N LYS A 150 -6.00 11.07 20.74
CA LYS A 150 -6.83 10.22 21.58
C LYS A 150 -7.73 9.31 20.71
N PRO A 151 -8.18 8.14 21.22
CA PRO A 151 -9.05 7.23 20.47
C PRO A 151 -10.33 7.88 19.92
N GLU A 152 -10.94 8.80 20.67
CA GLU A 152 -12.18 9.47 20.25
C GLU A 152 -11.93 10.36 19.02
N GLN A 153 -10.78 11.04 19.00
CA GLN A 153 -10.38 11.87 17.87
C GLN A 153 -10.13 11.03 16.63
N TYR A 154 -9.53 9.85 16.76
CA TYR A 154 -9.23 8.96 15.63
C TYR A 154 -10.48 8.64 14.80
N TYR A 155 -11.58 8.24 15.44
CA TYR A 155 -12.81 7.89 14.71
C TYR A 155 -13.40 9.09 13.97
N VAL A 156 -13.31 10.29 14.57
CA VAL A 156 -13.73 11.55 13.92
C VAL A 156 -12.85 11.84 12.70
N TYR A 157 -11.53 11.78 12.84
CA TYR A 157 -10.60 12.05 11.73
C TYR A 157 -10.75 11.04 10.59
N VAL A 158 -10.85 9.74 10.87
CA VAL A 158 -11.06 8.72 9.83
C VAL A 158 -12.42 8.88 9.16
N GLY A 159 -13.49 9.09 9.95
CA GLY A 159 -14.86 9.25 9.44
C GLY A 159 -15.01 10.48 8.54
N ARG A 160 -14.47 11.62 8.97
CA ARG A 160 -14.47 12.86 8.17
C ARG A 160 -13.60 12.74 6.93
N GLY A 161 -12.40 12.17 7.04
CA GLY A 161 -11.52 11.96 5.90
C GLY A 161 -12.17 11.08 4.83
N ARG A 162 -12.87 10.01 5.22
CA ARG A 162 -13.63 9.16 4.30
C ARG A 162 -14.83 9.89 3.69
N SER A 163 -15.56 10.67 4.48
CA SER A 163 -16.70 11.46 3.99
C SER A 163 -16.23 12.46 2.93
N MET A 164 -15.17 13.23 3.21
CA MET A 164 -14.59 14.17 2.24
C MET A 164 -14.14 13.50 0.93
N LEU A 165 -13.59 12.29 0.99
CA LEU A 165 -13.24 11.53 -0.22
C LEU A 165 -14.48 11.09 -0.99
N ARG A 166 -15.51 10.60 -0.29
CA ARG A 166 -16.79 10.19 -0.91
C ARG A 166 -17.47 11.38 -1.56
N ASP A 167 -17.55 12.52 -0.88
CA ASP A 167 -18.18 13.73 -1.39
C ASP A 167 -17.45 14.22 -2.65
N CYS A 168 -16.11 14.23 -2.63
CA CYS A 168 -15.31 14.56 -3.82
C CYS A 168 -15.52 13.58 -4.99
N LEU A 169 -15.70 12.28 -4.71
CA LEU A 169 -15.99 11.29 -5.74
C LEU A 169 -17.42 11.41 -6.30
N ALA A 170 -18.38 11.79 -5.45
CA ALA A 170 -19.76 12.09 -5.85
C ALA A 170 -19.84 13.36 -6.71
N GLU A 171 -19.12 14.43 -6.34
CA GLU A 171 -18.94 15.65 -7.16
C GLU A 171 -18.42 15.33 -8.57
N LYS A 172 -17.57 14.30 -8.69
CA LYS A 172 -17.01 13.82 -9.96
C LYS A 172 -17.91 12.81 -10.70
N GLY A 173 -19.10 12.49 -10.17
CA GLY A 173 -20.05 11.55 -10.78
C GLY A 173 -19.61 10.09 -10.77
N VAL A 174 -18.66 9.73 -9.91
CA VAL A 174 -18.08 8.37 -9.85
C VAL A 174 -18.75 7.51 -8.79
N LEU A 175 -19.36 8.14 -7.78
CA LEU A 175 -20.18 7.47 -6.77
C LEU A 175 -21.57 8.12 -6.77
N SER A 176 -22.61 7.28 -6.85
CA SER A 176 -24.03 7.65 -6.69
C SER A 176 -24.47 7.47 -5.24
#